data_AF-A0A9K3M9J4-F1
#
_entry.id   AF-A0A9K3M9J4-F1
#
_cell.length_a   1.000
_cell.length_b   1.000
_cell.length_c   1.000
_cell.angle_alpha   90.00
_cell.angle_beta   90.00
_cell.angle_gamma   90.00
#
_symmetry.space_group_name_H-M   'P 1'
#
loop_
_entity.id
_entity.type
_entity.pdbx_description
1 polymer ?
#
loop_
_entity_poly.entity_id
_entity_poly.type
_entity_poly.pdbx_seq_one_letter_code
_entity_poly.pdbx_strand_id
1 'polypeptide(L)'
;MNSYRAEAQGKCSILPFLFLLREFDDLTLAPMYVYCDNEALVENVNNAREQSRPQFPNDALKASWDVLQAVVRLAKLLPQIIFHHIRGYQDTEVALDKLSRPAKLNIQADKLAGNYQRLSSHKNIPAPMIDGTHCHLI
;
A
#
# COMPACT_ATOMS: atom_id res chain seq x y z
N MET A 1 12.14 10.18 0.63
CA MET A 1 10.86 9.46 0.84
C MET A 1 11.11 8.30 1.80
N ASN A 2 10.24 8.04 2.79
CA ASN A 2 10.41 6.92 3.74
C ASN A 2 9.78 5.62 3.20
N SER A 3 10.15 4.46 3.79
CA SER A 3 9.63 3.15 3.36
C SER A 3 8.11 3.07 3.44
N TYR A 4 7.53 3.55 4.55
CA TYR A 4 6.09 3.55 4.77
C TYR A 4 5.31 4.20 3.62
N ARG A 5 5.73 5.41 3.21
CA ARG A 5 5.08 6.14 2.11
C ARG A 5 5.34 5.48 0.77
N ALA A 6 6.55 4.97 0.53
CA ALA A 6 6.88 4.27 -0.70
C ALA A 6 6.00 3.03 -0.90
N GLU A 7 5.83 2.22 0.13
CA GLU A 7 4.98 1.03 0.10
C GLU A 7 3.50 1.38 -0.04
N ALA A 8 3.02 2.38 0.72
CA ALA A 8 1.64 2.87 0.59
C ALA A 8 1.35 3.40 -0.82
N GLN A 9 2.26 4.16 -1.42
CA GLN A 9 2.15 4.60 -2.81
C GLN A 9 2.18 3.42 -3.79
N GLY A 10 2.99 2.39 -3.51
CA GLY A 10 2.96 1.14 -4.24
C GLY A 10 1.58 0.48 -4.20
N LYS A 11 0.82 0.62 -3.11
CA LYS A 11 -0.58 0.12 -3.05
C LYS A 11 -1.54 1.03 -3.82
N CYS A 12 -1.28 2.34 -3.84
CA CYS A 12 -2.02 3.29 -4.68
C CYS A 12 -1.82 3.09 -6.19
N SER A 13 -0.91 2.24 -6.67
CA SER A 13 -0.83 1.92 -8.10
C SER A 13 -1.76 0.77 -8.50
N ILE A 14 -1.88 -0.26 -7.65
CA ILE A 14 -2.68 -1.46 -7.97
C ILE A 14 -4.14 -1.33 -7.58
N LEU A 15 -4.46 -0.69 -6.45
CA LEU A 15 -5.83 -0.62 -5.95
C LEU A 15 -6.77 0.19 -6.87
N PRO A 16 -6.38 1.36 -7.43
CA PRO A 16 -7.22 2.04 -8.40
C PRO A 16 -7.43 1.22 -9.65
N PHE A 17 -6.42 0.49 -10.13
CA PHE A 17 -6.56 -0.39 -11.28
C PHE A 17 -7.61 -1.47 -11.02
N LEU A 18 -7.56 -2.14 -9.87
CA LEU A 18 -8.57 -3.15 -9.49
C LEU A 18 -9.96 -2.54 -9.31
N PHE A 19 -10.06 -1.33 -8.77
CA PHE A 19 -11.31 -0.60 -8.67
C PHE A 19 -11.90 -0.31 -10.04
N LEU A 20 -11.12 0.28 -10.95
CA LEU A 20 -11.59 0.59 -12.31
C LEU A 20 -11.95 -0.67 -13.08
N LEU A 21 -11.16 -1.75 -12.96
CA LEU A 21 -11.44 -3.03 -13.59
C LEU A 21 -12.80 -3.59 -13.14
N ARG A 22 -13.12 -3.50 -11.85
CA ARG A 22 -14.43 -3.88 -11.32
C ARG A 22 -15.55 -3.01 -11.90
N GLU A 23 -15.38 -1.69 -11.86
CA GLU A 23 -16.42 -0.73 -12.27
C GLU A 23 -16.72 -0.77 -13.77
N PHE A 24 -15.71 -0.96 -14.62
CA PHE A 24 -15.89 -0.91 -16.07
C PHE A 24 -16.38 -2.24 -16.67
N ASP A 25 -15.97 -3.37 -16.09
CA ASP A 25 -16.30 -4.69 -16.64
C ASP A 25 -17.39 -5.44 -15.83
N ASP A 26 -18.01 -4.79 -14.84
CA ASP A 26 -18.99 -5.37 -13.90
C ASP A 26 -18.49 -6.71 -13.30
N LEU A 27 -17.17 -6.78 -13.05
CA LEU A 27 -16.51 -8.00 -12.62
C LEU A 27 -16.70 -8.23 -11.13
N THR A 28 -17.20 -9.40 -10.74
CA THR A 28 -17.12 -9.82 -9.34
C THR A 28 -15.69 -10.27 -9.04
N LEU A 29 -14.96 -9.44 -8.29
CA LEU A 29 -13.61 -9.77 -7.85
C LEU A 29 -13.64 -10.82 -6.73
N ALA A 30 -12.90 -11.91 -6.91
CA ALA A 30 -12.67 -12.89 -5.85
C ALA A 30 -11.87 -12.27 -4.68
N PRO A 31 -11.90 -12.86 -3.48
CA PRO A 31 -11.03 -12.46 -2.38
C PRO A 31 -9.55 -12.49 -2.80
N MET A 32 -8.84 -11.39 -2.58
CA MET A 32 -7.43 -11.24 -2.97
C MET A 32 -6.60 -10.70 -1.81
N TYR A 33 -5.41 -11.27 -1.66
CA TYR A 33 -4.44 -10.80 -0.69
C TYR A 33 -3.51 -9.76 -1.30
N VAL A 34 -3.40 -8.61 -0.63
CA VAL A 34 -2.38 -7.60 -0.90
C VAL A 34 -1.33 -7.70 0.19
N TYR A 35 -0.16 -8.24 -0.17
CA TYR A 35 0.96 -8.41 0.74
C TYR A 35 1.78 -7.12 0.86
N CYS A 36 2.17 -6.76 2.08
CA CYS A 36 3.05 -5.63 2.38
C CYS A 36 4.02 -6.04 3.49
N ASP A 37 5.27 -5.62 3.42
CA ASP A 37 6.27 -5.94 4.44
C ASP A 37 6.40 -4.88 5.55
N ASN A 38 5.80 -3.71 5.37
CA ASN A 38 5.54 -2.77 6.45
C ASN A 38 4.29 -3.15 7.26
N GLU A 39 4.54 -3.76 8.42
CA GLU A 39 3.51 -4.18 9.37
C GLU A 39 2.63 -3.02 9.83
N ALA A 40 3.23 -1.88 10.20
CA ALA A 40 2.49 -0.70 10.64
C ALA A 40 1.51 -0.17 9.58
N LEU A 41 1.87 -0.26 8.29
CA LEU A 41 0.96 0.14 7.20
C LEU A 41 -0.24 -0.81 7.12
N VAL A 42 -0.01 -2.12 7.19
CA VAL A 42 -1.08 -3.14 7.17
C VAL A 42 -2.03 -2.94 8.34
N GLU A 43 -1.50 -2.78 9.55
CA GLU A 43 -2.28 -2.51 10.76
C GLU A 43 -3.09 -1.22 10.63
N ASN A 44 -2.45 -0.12 10.20
CA ASN A 44 -3.13 1.16 10.06
C ASN A 44 -4.26 1.10 9.03
N VAL A 45 -4.07 0.42 7.90
CA VAL A 45 -5.11 0.26 6.87
C VAL A 45 -6.28 -0.58 7.39
N ASN A 46 -5.99 -1.73 8.02
CA ASN A 46 -7.02 -2.61 8.56
C ASN A 46 -7.81 -1.93 9.69
N ASN A 47 -7.11 -1.29 10.64
CA ASN A 47 -7.75 -0.53 11.72
C ASN A 47 -8.62 0.62 11.20
N ALA A 48 -8.11 1.42 10.26
CA ALA A 48 -8.87 2.55 9.70
C ALA A 48 -10.05 2.10 8.81
N ARG A 49 -9.96 0.89 8.23
CA ARG A 49 -11.06 0.28 7.48
C ARG A 49 -12.22 -0.09 8.41
N GLU A 50 -11.93 -0.65 9.58
CA GLU A 50 -12.91 -1.09 10.57
C GLU A 50 -13.40 0.03 11.50
N GLN A 51 -12.69 1.16 11.52
CA GLN A 51 -13.01 2.28 12.39
C GLN A 51 -14.35 2.93 12.02
N SER A 52 -15.29 2.89 12.97
CA SER A 52 -16.58 3.59 12.91
C SER A 52 -16.54 5.04 13.38
N ARG A 53 -15.43 5.47 13.99
CA ARG A 53 -15.28 6.86 14.46
C ARG A 53 -15.15 7.81 13.26
N PRO A 54 -15.76 9.00 13.30
CA PRO A 54 -15.59 10.01 12.25
C PRO A 54 -14.15 10.53 12.21
N GLN A 55 -13.67 10.88 11.01
CA GLN A 55 -12.38 11.54 10.85
C GLN A 55 -12.49 13.01 11.27
N PHE A 56 -11.55 13.48 12.08
CA PHE A 56 -11.51 14.86 12.53
C PHE A 56 -10.38 15.63 11.83
N PRO A 57 -10.47 16.97 11.69
CA PRO A 57 -9.44 17.75 11.00
C PRO A 57 -8.02 17.57 11.54
N ASN A 58 -7.87 17.32 12.85
CA ASN A 58 -6.58 17.06 13.47
C ASN A 58 -5.96 15.72 13.06
N ASP A 59 -6.74 14.76 12.56
CA ASP A 59 -6.20 13.51 12.03
C ASP A 59 -5.39 13.74 10.76
N ALA A 60 -5.73 14.76 9.98
CA ALA A 60 -5.02 15.11 8.75
C ALA A 60 -3.58 15.60 8.98
N LEU A 61 -3.23 15.94 10.22
CA LEU A 61 -1.87 16.34 10.61
C LEU A 61 -0.93 15.14 10.81
N LYS A 62 -1.45 13.91 10.81
CA LYS A 62 -0.63 12.70 10.96
C LYS A 62 0.29 12.53 9.76
N ALA A 63 1.50 12.03 10.02
CA ALA A 63 2.48 11.78 8.96
C ALA A 63 1.92 10.78 7.93
N SER A 64 2.12 11.06 6.64
CA SER A 64 1.63 10.22 5.53
C SER A 64 0.11 9.99 5.54
N TRP A 65 -0.66 10.90 6.16
CA TRP A 65 -2.12 10.84 6.22
C TRP A 65 -2.74 10.72 4.82
N ASP A 66 -2.26 11.53 3.89
CA ASP A 66 -2.75 11.62 2.52
C ASP A 66 -2.70 10.26 1.80
N VAL A 67 -1.53 9.60 1.82
CA VAL A 67 -1.37 8.31 1.16
C VAL A 67 -2.12 7.20 1.91
N LEU A 68 -2.12 7.23 3.25
CA LEU A 68 -2.86 6.24 4.05
C LEU A 68 -4.35 6.32 3.75
N GLN A 69 -4.93 7.52 3.73
CA GLN A 69 -6.35 7.69 3.43
C GLN A 69 -6.71 7.31 2.00
N ALA A 70 -5.82 7.55 1.03
CA ALA A 70 -6.02 7.07 -0.33
C ALA A 70 -6.14 5.53 -0.37
N VAL A 71 -5.24 4.81 0.32
CA VAL A 71 -5.29 3.35 0.44
C VAL A 71 -6.56 2.89 1.19
N VAL A 72 -6.87 3.50 2.33
CA VAL A 72 -8.04 3.14 3.16
C VAL A 72 -9.35 3.33 2.40
N ARG A 73 -9.50 4.44 1.66
CA ARG A 73 -10.70 4.68 0.84
C ARG A 73 -10.90 3.59 -0.19
N LEU A 74 -9.85 3.22 -0.92
CA LEU A 74 -9.91 2.15 -1.91
C LEU A 74 -10.16 0.79 -1.26
N ALA A 75 -9.55 0.52 -0.11
CA ALA A 75 -9.78 -0.70 0.67
C ALA A 75 -11.25 -0.84 1.13
N LYS A 76 -11.90 0.27 1.51
CA LYS A 76 -13.33 0.30 1.85
C LYS A 76 -14.21 0.05 0.62
N LEU A 77 -13.83 0.59 -0.54
CA LEU A 77 -14.54 0.38 -1.80
C LEU A 77 -14.36 -1.04 -2.33
N LEU A 78 -13.25 -1.72 -2.01
CA LEU A 78 -12.90 -3.06 -2.46
C LEU A 78 -12.86 -4.05 -1.29
N PRO A 79 -14.00 -4.42 -0.68
CA PRO A 79 -14.03 -5.22 0.53
C PRO A 79 -13.40 -6.63 0.39
N GLN A 80 -13.32 -7.14 -0.84
CA GLN A 80 -12.66 -8.39 -1.21
C GLN A 80 -11.13 -8.37 -1.07
N ILE A 81 -10.52 -7.18 -0.98
CA ILE A 81 -9.08 -7.04 -0.75
C ILE A 81 -8.77 -7.23 0.73
N ILE A 82 -7.82 -8.09 1.02
CA ILE A 82 -7.32 -8.38 2.37
C ILE A 82 -5.86 -7.97 2.43
N PHE A 83 -5.53 -6.98 3.27
CA PHE A 83 -4.16 -6.58 3.51
C PHE A 83 -3.51 -7.55 4.49
N HIS A 84 -2.36 -8.10 4.11
CA HIS A 84 -1.66 -9.10 4.90
C HIS A 84 -0.19 -8.71 5.02
N HIS A 85 0.33 -8.77 6.24
CA HIS A 85 1.75 -8.54 6.48
C HIS A 85 2.58 -9.72 6.00
N ILE A 86 3.72 -9.45 5.37
CA ILE A 86 4.70 -10.49 5.03
C ILE A 86 6.07 -10.07 5.55
N ARG A 87 6.83 -11.00 6.12
CA ARG A 87 8.19 -10.70 6.56
C ARG A 87 9.05 -10.36 5.35
N GLY A 88 9.76 -9.22 5.39
CA GLY A 88 10.75 -8.86 4.37
C GLY A 88 12.01 -9.74 4.45
N TYR A 89 12.83 -9.70 3.39
CA TYR A 89 14.19 -10.29 3.33
C TYR A 89 14.31 -11.77 3.76
N GLN A 90 13.29 -12.59 3.51
CA GLN A 90 13.30 -14.01 3.91
C GLN A 90 14.34 -14.85 3.14
N ASP A 91 14.90 -14.34 2.04
CA ASP A 91 15.98 -14.98 1.27
C ASP A 91 17.34 -14.95 1.96
N THR A 92 17.47 -14.21 3.07
CA THR A 92 18.69 -14.21 3.90
C THR A 92 18.79 -15.44 4.81
N GLU A 93 17.65 -16.02 5.21
CA GLU A 93 17.56 -17.13 6.15
C GLU A 93 17.10 -18.44 5.48
N VAL A 94 16.33 -18.34 4.39
CA VAL A 94 15.68 -19.49 3.75
C VAL A 94 16.01 -19.51 2.26
N ALA A 95 16.40 -20.68 1.75
CA ALA A 95 16.66 -20.89 0.33
C ALA A 95 15.43 -20.55 -0.53
N LEU A 96 15.65 -19.91 -1.68
CA LEU A 96 14.57 -19.39 -2.52
C LEU A 96 13.55 -20.45 -2.91
N ASP A 97 13.95 -21.68 -3.20
CA ASP A 97 13.07 -22.79 -3.55
C ASP A 97 12.06 -23.12 -2.43
N LYS A 98 12.48 -22.99 -1.17
CA LYS A 98 11.69 -23.26 0.04
C LYS A 98 10.78 -22.11 0.47
N LEU A 99 10.90 -20.94 -0.14
CA LEU A 99 10.05 -19.81 0.16
C LEU A 99 8.62 -20.00 -0.37
N SER A 100 7.66 -19.48 0.39
CA SER A 100 6.28 -19.37 -0.07
C SER A 100 6.20 -18.49 -1.34
N ARG A 101 5.15 -18.68 -2.14
CA ARG A 101 4.94 -17.85 -3.33
C ARG A 101 4.83 -16.35 -2.99
N PRO A 102 4.10 -15.91 -1.94
CA PRO A 102 4.10 -14.51 -1.52
C PRO A 102 5.49 -13.98 -1.18
N ALA A 103 6.32 -14.76 -0.47
CA ALA A 103 7.67 -14.33 -0.08
C ALA A 103 8.57 -14.12 -1.30
N LYS A 104 8.51 -15.05 -2.27
CA LYS A 104 9.23 -14.93 -3.56
C LYS A 104 8.82 -13.66 -4.30
N LEU A 105 7.53 -13.33 -4.33
CA LEU A 105 7.01 -12.14 -4.99
C LEU A 105 7.40 -10.85 -4.26
N ASN A 106 7.43 -10.86 -2.92
CA ASN A 106 7.92 -9.71 -2.14
C ASN A 106 9.38 -9.39 -2.47
N ILE A 107 10.24 -10.41 -2.46
CA ILE A 107 11.66 -10.24 -2.83
C ILE A 107 11.81 -9.68 -4.24
N GLN A 108 10.98 -10.12 -5.19
CA GLN A 108 10.97 -9.56 -6.54
C GLN A 108 10.52 -8.10 -6.56
N ALA A 109 9.48 -7.74 -5.81
CA ALA A 109 9.01 -6.36 -5.66
C ALA A 109 10.11 -5.46 -5.06
N ASP A 110 10.80 -5.91 -4.01
CA ASP A 110 11.90 -5.18 -3.37
C ASP A 110 13.07 -4.97 -4.34
N LYS A 111 13.42 -6.00 -5.13
CA LYS A 111 14.44 -5.90 -6.17
C LYS A 111 14.06 -4.87 -7.24
N LEU A 112 12.80 -4.85 -7.68
CA LEU A 112 12.31 -3.87 -8.66
C LEU A 112 12.34 -2.46 -8.09
N ALA A 113 11.88 -2.26 -6.85
CA ALA A 113 11.91 -0.98 -6.17
C ALA A 113 13.35 -0.47 -5.98
N GLY A 114 14.27 -1.33 -5.54
CA GLY A 114 15.69 -1.01 -5.39
C GLY A 114 16.38 -0.71 -6.72
N ASN A 115 16.05 -1.44 -7.79
CA ASN A 115 16.54 -1.15 -9.14
C ASN A 115 16.09 0.24 -9.60
N TYR A 116 14.80 0.55 -9.45
CA TYR A 116 14.27 1.86 -9.81
C TYR A 116 14.96 2.99 -9.03
N GLN A 117 15.16 2.81 -7.72
CA GLN A 117 15.86 3.79 -6.88
C GLN A 117 17.30 4.04 -7.36
N ARG A 118 18.05 2.98 -7.69
CA ARG A 118 19.42 3.10 -8.22
C ARG A 118 19.48 3.82 -9.56
N LEU A 119 18.56 3.47 -10.48
CA LEU A 119 18.50 4.06 -11.82
C LEU A 119 18.06 5.53 -11.80
N SER A 120 17.22 5.92 -10.84
CA SER A 120 16.67 7.27 -10.73
C SER A 120 17.63 8.28 -10.06
N SER A 121 18.89 7.90 -9.84
CA SER A 121 19.95 8.71 -9.21
C SER A 121 19.58 9.29 -7.84
N HIS A 122 18.63 8.68 -7.12
CA HIS A 122 18.16 9.15 -5.81
C HIS A 122 17.91 10.66 -5.74
N LYS A 123 17.25 11.26 -6.74
CA LYS A 123 16.77 12.63 -6.55
C LYS A 123 15.79 12.60 -5.39
N ASN A 124 16.15 13.25 -4.28
CA ASN A 124 15.30 13.43 -3.10
C ASN A 124 14.17 14.42 -3.43
N ILE A 125 13.35 14.07 -4.42
CA ILE A 125 12.15 14.82 -4.74
C ILE A 125 11.15 14.47 -3.64
N PRO A 126 10.58 15.47 -2.96
CA PRO A 126 9.46 15.25 -2.06
C PRO A 126 8.39 14.48 -2.81
N ALA A 127 7.97 13.36 -2.24
CA ALA A 127 6.99 12.53 -2.89
C ALA A 127 5.65 13.31 -2.93
N PRO A 128 4.96 13.35 -4.09
CA PRO A 128 3.82 14.22 -4.27
C PRO A 128 2.71 13.85 -3.30
N MET A 129 2.00 14.85 -2.78
CA MET A 129 0.80 14.65 -1.98
C MET A 129 -0.27 13.97 -2.83
N ILE A 130 -1.02 13.03 -2.25
CA ILE A 130 -2.13 12.39 -2.95
C ILE A 130 -3.38 13.23 -2.74
N ASP A 131 -3.87 13.86 -3.82
CA ASP A 131 -5.01 14.74 -3.75
C ASP A 131 -6.33 14.02 -3.43
N GLY A 132 -7.27 14.76 -2.83
CA GLY A 132 -8.64 14.28 -2.61
C GLY A 132 -8.86 13.51 -1.30
N THR A 133 -8.08 13.74 -0.24
CA THR A 133 -8.33 13.12 1.09
C THR A 133 -9.30 13.90 1.98
N HIS A 134 -10.06 14.84 1.40
CA HIS A 134 -11.14 15.63 2.03
C HIS A 134 -10.75 16.48 3.26
N CYS A 135 -9.49 16.46 3.69
CA CYS A 135 -8.96 17.36 4.72
C CYS A 135 -7.57 17.82 4.32
N HIS A 136 -7.49 18.85 3.48
CA HIS A 136 -6.26 19.59 3.24
C HIS A 136 -6.41 20.98 3.84
N LEU A 137 -5.49 21.36 4.72
CA LEU A 137 -5.29 22.77 5.07
C LEU A 137 -4.44 23.35 3.94
N ILE A 138 -5.02 24.29 3.18
CA ILE A 138 -4.31 25.14 2.22
C ILE A 138 -3.61 26.25 3.01
#